data_AF-A0A258B814-F1
#
_entry.id   AF-A0A258B814-F1
#
_cell.length_a   1.000
_cell.length_b   1.000
_cell.length_c   1.000
_cell.angle_alpha   90.00
_cell.angle_beta   90.00
_cell.angle_gamma   90.00
#
_symmetry.space_group_name_H-M   'P 1'
#
loop_
_entity.id
_entity.type
_entity.pdbx_description
1 polymer ?
#
loop_
_entity_poly.entity_id
_entity_poly.type
_entity_poly.pdbx_seq_one_letter_code
_entity_poly.pdbx_strand_id
1 'polypeptide(L)'
;LALFGLVAGQAVVWYTGQFYTLFYLTQVLKVDAMNANLLIAAALVIGTPFFVIFGTLSDKIGRKVIIMGGLLLAVVTYIPNTPVSVFNAITHFANPALEKAMITSPATITADLNECSFQFNPTGTAKFTSSCDIAKQVMASNSASYTTISGAAGSAAIVKIGDTEIAAYSAKGLTADEIKAKDVEFRSAIRNALNEAGYPVKANPEEISYLPVLLLLVYLVILVTMVYGPIAAMLVEMFPTRIRYTSMSLPYHIGNGWFGGLLPTVSFALVAQNGNIYYGLWYPIIIAAITLVIGTLFIRETRDVDIYAND
;
A
#
# COMPACT_ATOMS: atom_id res chain seq x y z
N LEU A 1 22.27 -2.78 10.64
CA LEU A 1 22.50 -3.07 9.21
C LEU A 1 21.49 -4.08 8.64
N ALA A 2 21.34 -5.27 9.24
CA ALA A 2 20.36 -6.27 8.78
C ALA A 2 18.91 -5.76 8.66
N LEU A 3 18.44 -4.95 9.64
CA LEU A 3 17.11 -4.35 9.57
C LEU A 3 16.93 -3.49 8.30
N PHE A 4 17.69 -2.41 8.18
CA PHE A 4 17.50 -1.46 7.09
C PHE A 4 18.07 -1.90 5.76
N GLY A 5 19.10 -2.77 5.73
CA GLY A 5 19.76 -3.23 4.51
C GLY A 5 19.20 -4.52 3.92
N LEU A 6 18.28 -5.20 4.62
CA LEU A 6 17.64 -6.43 4.15
C LEU A 6 16.16 -6.51 4.54
N VAL A 7 15.87 -6.55 5.85
CA VAL A 7 14.55 -6.99 6.33
C VAL A 7 13.45 -5.94 6.09
N ALA A 8 13.72 -4.64 6.25
CA ALA A 8 12.71 -3.61 6.06
C ALA A 8 12.17 -3.61 4.62
N GLY A 9 13.06 -3.64 3.62
CA GLY A 9 12.71 -3.80 2.21
C GLY A 9 11.98 -5.11 1.92
N GLN A 10 12.47 -6.23 2.48
CA GLN A 10 11.78 -7.53 2.39
C GLN A 10 10.36 -7.46 2.92
N ALA A 11 10.17 -6.83 4.09
CA ALA A 11 8.87 -6.71 4.73
C ALA A 11 7.92 -5.90 3.86
N VAL A 12 8.32 -4.70 3.41
CA VAL A 12 7.43 -3.89 2.57
C VAL A 12 7.12 -4.54 1.24
N VAL A 13 8.05 -5.27 0.61
CA VAL A 13 7.75 -6.00 -0.64
C VAL A 13 6.76 -7.14 -0.39
N TRP A 14 6.97 -7.96 0.65
CA TRP A 14 6.03 -9.02 1.06
C TRP A 14 4.64 -8.48 1.35
N TYR A 15 4.54 -7.48 2.23
CA TYR A 15 3.26 -6.90 2.64
C TYR A 15 2.58 -6.13 1.51
N THR A 16 3.36 -5.50 0.61
CA THR A 16 2.79 -4.86 -0.59
C THR A 16 2.16 -5.90 -1.49
N GLY A 17 2.90 -6.94 -1.86
CA GLY A 17 2.45 -7.95 -2.82
C GLY A 17 1.22 -8.72 -2.35
N GLN A 18 1.12 -9.02 -1.06
CA GLN A 18 0.06 -9.87 -0.50
C GLN A 18 -1.07 -9.07 0.16
N PHE A 19 -0.77 -8.34 1.24
CA PHE A 19 -1.80 -7.74 2.10
C PHE A 19 -2.32 -6.42 1.56
N TYR A 20 -1.42 -5.55 1.11
CA TYR A 20 -1.82 -4.28 0.51
C TYR A 20 -2.50 -4.49 -0.83
N THR A 21 -2.06 -5.42 -1.67
CA THR A 21 -2.76 -5.72 -2.92
C THR A 21 -4.18 -6.22 -2.67
N LEU A 22 -4.40 -7.09 -1.68
CA LEU A 22 -5.76 -7.51 -1.31
C LEU A 22 -6.60 -6.33 -0.79
N PHE A 23 -6.01 -5.48 0.06
CA PHE A 23 -6.64 -4.23 0.50
C PHE A 23 -6.96 -3.31 -0.70
N TYR A 24 -6.04 -3.18 -1.65
CA TYR A 24 -6.19 -2.33 -2.82
C TYR A 24 -7.31 -2.84 -3.73
N LEU A 25 -7.31 -4.13 -4.06
CA LEU A 25 -8.38 -4.76 -4.85
C LEU A 25 -9.75 -4.57 -4.19
N THR A 26 -9.87 -4.84 -2.89
CA THR A 26 -11.17 -4.84 -2.20
C THR A 26 -11.64 -3.46 -1.75
N GLN A 27 -10.76 -2.68 -1.13
CA GLN A 27 -11.11 -1.39 -0.52
C GLN A 27 -10.94 -0.22 -1.47
N VAL A 28 -10.01 -0.29 -2.43
CA VAL A 28 -9.78 0.80 -3.40
C VAL A 28 -10.49 0.53 -4.72
N LEU A 29 -10.23 -0.62 -5.34
CA LEU A 29 -10.81 -0.97 -6.64
C LEU A 29 -12.20 -1.60 -6.51
N LYS A 30 -12.69 -1.83 -5.29
CA LYS A 30 -14.03 -2.36 -5.01
C LYS A 30 -14.32 -3.70 -5.70
N VAL A 31 -13.28 -4.49 -5.98
CA VAL A 31 -13.42 -5.90 -6.38
C VAL A 31 -14.01 -6.67 -5.21
N ASP A 32 -14.96 -7.56 -5.48
CA ASP A 32 -15.56 -8.35 -4.42
C ASP A 32 -14.52 -9.23 -3.72
N ALA A 33 -14.75 -9.45 -2.42
CA ALA A 33 -13.79 -10.16 -1.59
C ALA A 33 -13.55 -11.60 -2.05
N MET A 34 -14.55 -12.29 -2.61
CA MET A 34 -14.37 -13.68 -3.05
C MET A 34 -13.39 -13.73 -4.23
N ASN A 35 -13.65 -12.97 -5.29
CA ASN A 35 -12.79 -12.92 -6.47
C ASN A 35 -11.39 -12.42 -6.15
N ALA A 36 -11.25 -11.37 -5.34
CA ALA A 36 -9.95 -10.86 -4.93
C ALA A 36 -9.13 -11.92 -4.15
N ASN A 37 -9.76 -12.66 -3.22
CA ASN A 37 -9.09 -13.73 -2.49
C ASN A 37 -8.73 -14.91 -3.39
N LEU A 38 -9.60 -15.31 -4.32
CA LEU A 38 -9.31 -16.39 -5.27
C LEU A 38 -8.14 -16.04 -6.21
N LEU A 39 -8.10 -14.81 -6.71
CA LEU A 39 -7.00 -14.31 -7.54
C LEU A 39 -5.67 -14.29 -6.79
N ILE A 40 -5.67 -13.79 -5.55
CA ILE A 40 -4.49 -13.80 -4.68
C ILE A 40 -4.05 -15.23 -4.33
N ALA A 41 -4.99 -16.13 -4.03
CA ALA A 41 -4.70 -17.53 -3.75
C ALA A 41 -4.08 -18.24 -4.97
N ALA A 42 -4.65 -18.03 -6.17
CA ALA A 42 -4.10 -18.56 -7.41
C ALA A 42 -2.69 -18.00 -7.68
N ALA A 43 -2.48 -16.70 -7.49
CA ALA A 43 -1.17 -16.08 -7.63
C ALA A 43 -0.12 -16.66 -6.67
N LEU A 44 -0.51 -16.91 -5.41
CA LEU A 44 0.35 -17.58 -4.44
C LEU A 44 0.71 -19.00 -4.86
N VAL A 45 -0.26 -19.80 -5.32
CA VAL A 45 0.00 -21.18 -5.77
C VAL A 45 0.98 -21.19 -6.94
N ILE A 46 0.78 -20.30 -7.92
CA ILE A 46 1.65 -20.19 -9.10
C ILE A 46 3.04 -19.65 -8.73
N GLY A 47 3.12 -18.68 -7.83
CA GLY A 47 4.37 -18.04 -7.43
C GLY A 47 5.19 -18.85 -6.41
N THR A 48 4.57 -19.71 -5.59
CA THR A 48 5.27 -20.45 -4.52
C THR A 48 6.47 -21.27 -4.99
N PRO A 49 6.43 -22.00 -6.14
CA PRO A 49 7.61 -22.70 -6.66
C PRO A 49 8.84 -21.80 -6.86
N PHE A 50 8.65 -20.50 -7.08
CA PHE A 50 9.75 -19.56 -7.27
C PHE A 50 10.56 -19.29 -6.01
N PHE A 51 10.06 -19.62 -4.82
CA PHE A 51 10.88 -19.60 -3.59
C PHE A 51 12.08 -20.54 -3.72
N VAL A 52 11.85 -21.75 -4.25
CA VAL A 52 12.93 -22.72 -4.48
C VAL A 52 13.84 -22.23 -5.60
N ILE A 53 13.27 -21.71 -6.69
CA ILE A 53 14.04 -21.21 -7.83
C ILE A 53 14.97 -20.08 -7.41
N PHE A 54 14.47 -19.02 -6.77
CA PHE A 54 15.30 -17.88 -6.35
C PHE A 54 16.20 -18.22 -5.17
N GLY A 55 15.80 -19.12 -4.28
CA GLY A 55 16.68 -19.68 -3.25
C GLY A 55 17.90 -20.36 -3.90
N THR A 56 17.68 -21.35 -4.77
CA THR A 56 18.76 -22.05 -5.48
C THR A 56 19.57 -21.12 -6.40
N LEU A 57 18.93 -20.16 -7.05
CA LEU A 57 19.64 -19.18 -7.87
C LEU A 57 20.55 -18.28 -7.01
N SER A 58 20.08 -17.90 -5.83
CA SER A 58 20.87 -17.09 -4.89
C SER A 58 22.11 -17.84 -4.37
N ASP A 59 22.03 -19.16 -4.23
CA ASP A 59 23.20 -19.99 -3.90
C ASP A 59 24.22 -20.07 -5.04
N LYS A 60 23.82 -19.75 -6.28
CA LYS A 60 24.72 -19.75 -7.44
C LYS A 60 25.31 -18.38 -7.73
N ILE A 61 24.51 -17.31 -7.67
CA ILE A 61 24.96 -15.97 -8.08
C ILE A 61 25.19 -14.99 -6.92
N GLY A 62 24.75 -15.34 -5.71
CA GLY A 62 24.85 -14.51 -4.51
C GLY A 62 23.48 -14.12 -3.95
N ARG A 63 23.35 -14.16 -2.62
CA ARG A 63 22.13 -13.80 -1.90
C ARG A 63 21.80 -12.33 -2.05
N LYS A 64 22.82 -11.46 -1.93
CA LYS A 64 22.65 -10.01 -2.02
C LYS A 64 22.12 -9.61 -3.40
N VAL A 65 22.65 -10.20 -4.46
CA VAL A 65 22.29 -9.84 -5.84
C VAL A 65 20.81 -10.07 -6.11
N ILE A 66 20.29 -11.24 -5.70
CA ILE A 66 18.87 -11.57 -5.89
C ILE A 66 17.96 -10.67 -5.04
N ILE A 67 18.29 -10.44 -3.77
CA ILE A 67 17.51 -9.57 -2.88
C ILE A 67 17.49 -8.13 -3.43
N MET A 68 18.65 -7.56 -3.77
CA MET A 68 18.73 -6.20 -4.30
C MET A 68 18.04 -6.06 -5.66
N GLY A 69 18.15 -7.07 -6.53
CA GLY A 69 17.44 -7.12 -7.80
C GLY A 69 15.91 -7.08 -7.61
N GLY A 70 15.39 -7.89 -6.68
CA GLY A 70 13.97 -7.89 -6.34
C GLY A 70 13.50 -6.54 -5.77
N LEU A 71 14.31 -5.91 -4.90
CA LEU A 71 14.01 -4.58 -4.36
C LEU A 71 14.02 -3.50 -5.45
N LEU A 72 14.98 -3.54 -6.38
CA LEU A 72 15.04 -2.59 -7.50
C LEU A 72 13.81 -2.73 -8.40
N LEU A 73 13.44 -3.97 -8.76
CA LEU A 73 12.24 -4.22 -9.56
C LEU A 73 10.98 -3.75 -8.83
N ALA A 74 10.86 -4.01 -7.53
CA ALA A 74 9.74 -3.50 -6.73
C ALA A 74 9.69 -1.97 -6.72
N VAL A 75 10.81 -1.29 -6.46
CA VAL A 75 10.89 0.18 -6.50
C VAL A 75 10.43 0.70 -7.87
N VAL A 76 10.98 0.18 -8.96
CA VAL A 76 10.66 0.65 -10.32
C VAL A 76 9.20 0.41 -10.68
N THR A 77 8.69 -0.79 -10.40
CA THR A 77 7.34 -1.20 -10.83
C THR A 77 6.22 -0.78 -9.87
N TYR A 78 6.55 -0.28 -8.68
CA TYR A 78 5.57 0.32 -7.76
C TYR A 78 5.37 1.81 -8.02
N ILE A 79 6.33 2.51 -8.65
CA ILE A 79 6.20 3.95 -8.92
C ILE A 79 4.95 4.19 -9.78
N PRO A 80 4.00 5.00 -9.28
CA PRO A 80 2.74 5.24 -9.99
C PRO A 80 2.94 6.18 -11.18
N ASN A 81 1.99 6.12 -12.11
CA ASN A 81 1.95 6.94 -13.33
C ASN A 81 3.15 6.71 -14.26
N THR A 82 3.70 5.50 -14.25
CA THR A 82 4.75 5.06 -15.18
C THR A 82 4.23 3.91 -16.06
N PRO A 83 4.78 3.71 -17.27
CA PRO A 83 4.34 2.63 -18.17
C PRO A 83 4.52 1.21 -17.60
N VAL A 84 5.38 1.06 -16.60
CA VAL A 84 5.70 -0.22 -15.95
C VAL A 84 5.04 -0.38 -14.58
N SER A 85 4.16 0.55 -14.19
CA SER A 85 3.51 0.53 -12.89
C SER A 85 2.50 -0.60 -12.78
N VAL A 86 2.77 -1.54 -11.86
CA VAL A 86 1.89 -2.68 -11.62
C VAL A 86 0.55 -2.23 -11.06
N PHE A 87 0.52 -1.24 -10.17
CA PHE A 87 -0.73 -0.81 -9.55
C PHE A 87 -1.61 0.01 -10.50
N ASN A 88 -1.04 0.83 -11.39
CA ASN A 88 -1.83 1.42 -12.48
C ASN A 88 -2.39 0.34 -13.41
N ALA A 89 -1.60 -0.68 -13.75
CA ALA A 89 -2.08 -1.80 -14.57
C ALA A 89 -3.19 -2.62 -13.87
N ILE A 90 -3.05 -2.88 -12.56
CA ILE A 90 -4.10 -3.54 -11.77
C ILE A 90 -5.37 -2.69 -11.79
N THR A 91 -5.29 -1.37 -11.61
CA THR A 91 -6.48 -0.49 -11.71
C THR A 91 -7.14 -0.59 -13.07
N HIS A 92 -6.35 -0.52 -14.15
CA HIS A 92 -6.84 -0.59 -15.52
C HIS A 92 -7.61 -1.90 -15.79
N PHE A 93 -7.06 -3.04 -15.38
CA PHE A 93 -7.65 -4.34 -15.66
C PHE A 93 -8.71 -4.80 -14.64
N ALA A 94 -8.64 -4.32 -13.40
CA ALA A 94 -9.56 -4.75 -12.34
C ALA A 94 -10.74 -3.80 -12.13
N ASN A 95 -10.63 -2.52 -12.49
CA ASN A 95 -11.76 -1.60 -12.45
C ASN A 95 -11.58 -0.42 -13.44
N PRO A 96 -11.77 -0.66 -14.75
CA PRO A 96 -11.66 0.38 -15.77
C PRO A 96 -12.73 1.49 -15.61
N ALA A 97 -13.90 1.18 -15.05
CA ALA A 97 -14.93 2.17 -14.76
C ALA A 97 -14.47 3.19 -13.72
N LEU A 98 -13.81 2.75 -12.63
CA LEU A 98 -13.22 3.63 -11.63
C LEU A 98 -12.09 4.48 -12.22
N GLU A 99 -11.23 3.88 -13.04
CA GLU A 99 -10.17 4.62 -13.75
C GLU A 99 -10.76 5.76 -14.59
N LYS A 100 -11.77 5.46 -15.40
CA LYS A 100 -12.47 6.43 -16.23
C LYS A 100 -13.11 7.53 -15.40
N ALA A 101 -13.81 7.18 -14.31
CA ALA A 101 -14.48 8.14 -13.44
C ALA A 101 -13.49 9.15 -12.81
N MET A 102 -12.32 8.68 -12.37
CA MET A 102 -11.27 9.55 -11.83
C MET A 102 -10.74 10.57 -12.83
N ILE A 103 -10.75 10.23 -14.13
CA ILE A 103 -10.30 11.12 -15.21
C ILE A 103 -11.40 12.10 -15.61
N THR A 104 -12.63 11.62 -15.75
CA THR A 104 -13.74 12.43 -16.29
C THR A 104 -14.40 13.33 -15.24
N SER A 105 -14.35 12.93 -13.97
CA SER A 105 -15.11 13.56 -12.90
C SER A 105 -14.24 13.87 -11.67
N PRO A 106 -13.15 14.64 -11.82
CA PRO A 106 -12.24 14.91 -10.71
C PRO A 106 -12.95 15.64 -9.57
N ALA A 107 -12.73 15.17 -8.33
CA ALA A 107 -13.30 15.80 -7.15
C ALA A 107 -12.33 16.82 -6.55
N THR A 108 -12.85 17.82 -5.84
CA THR A 108 -12.04 18.79 -5.10
C THR A 108 -12.56 18.98 -3.69
N ILE A 109 -11.66 19.21 -2.73
CA ILE A 109 -12.03 19.56 -1.36
C ILE A 109 -11.51 20.98 -1.08
N THR A 110 -12.40 21.93 -0.91
CA THR A 110 -12.06 23.29 -0.50
C THR A 110 -12.19 23.39 1.01
N ALA A 111 -11.10 23.67 1.73
CA ALA A 111 -11.12 23.68 3.20
C ALA A 111 -10.05 24.62 3.79
N ASP A 112 -10.23 25.04 5.05
CA ASP A 112 -9.15 25.64 5.83
C ASP A 112 -8.05 24.58 6.06
N LEU A 113 -6.88 24.80 5.46
CA LEU A 113 -5.76 23.87 5.52
C LEU A 113 -5.21 23.68 6.94
N ASN A 114 -5.43 24.65 7.84
CA ASN A 114 -5.02 24.53 9.24
C ASN A 114 -5.88 23.53 10.01
N GLU A 115 -7.07 23.18 9.50
CA GLU A 115 -7.93 22.16 10.07
C GLU A 115 -7.66 20.75 9.50
N CYS A 116 -6.79 20.62 8.50
CA CYS A 116 -6.48 19.35 7.84
C CYS A 116 -5.29 18.64 8.52
N SER A 117 -5.57 17.65 9.34
CA SER A 117 -4.60 16.83 10.05
C SER A 117 -4.04 15.68 9.19
N PHE A 118 -2.85 15.19 9.55
CA PHE A 118 -2.35 13.93 8.99
C PHE A 118 -3.09 12.74 9.63
N GLN A 119 -3.79 11.94 8.82
CA GLN A 119 -4.77 10.95 9.28
C GLN A 119 -4.16 9.60 9.69
N PHE A 120 -2.99 9.60 10.32
CA PHE A 120 -2.36 8.38 10.78
C PHE A 120 -2.89 7.98 12.16
N ASN A 121 -3.58 6.83 12.24
CA ASN A 121 -4.17 6.32 13.47
C ASN A 121 -3.97 4.80 13.62
N PRO A 122 -2.75 4.36 13.96
CA PRO A 122 -2.43 2.93 14.06
C PRO A 122 -3.08 2.24 15.27
N THR A 123 -3.45 2.99 16.31
CA THR A 123 -4.03 2.48 17.56
C THR A 123 -5.56 2.58 17.61
N GLY A 124 -6.18 3.26 16.63
CA GLY A 124 -7.62 3.54 16.63
C GLY A 124 -8.06 4.58 17.67
N THR A 125 -7.15 5.21 18.39
CA THR A 125 -7.46 6.14 19.50
C THR A 125 -7.58 7.60 19.08
N ALA A 126 -6.96 7.99 17.96
CA ALA A 126 -7.10 9.35 17.44
C ALA A 126 -8.50 9.57 16.86
N LYS A 127 -9.11 10.72 17.18
CA LYS A 127 -10.38 11.16 16.60
C LYS A 127 -10.12 12.37 15.73
N PHE A 128 -10.43 12.24 14.44
CA PHE A 128 -10.35 13.36 13.51
C PHE A 128 -11.73 14.01 13.43
N THR A 129 -11.85 15.20 14.02
CA THR A 129 -13.14 15.85 14.27
C THR A 129 -13.37 17.10 13.44
N SER A 130 -12.35 17.58 12.71
CA SER A 130 -12.51 18.75 11.84
C SER A 130 -13.29 18.39 10.57
N SER A 131 -13.88 19.42 9.95
CA SER A 131 -14.60 19.25 8.69
C SER A 131 -13.68 18.79 7.55
N CYS A 132 -12.46 19.31 7.48
CA CYS A 132 -11.47 18.89 6.49
C CYS A 132 -11.11 17.41 6.66
N ASP A 133 -10.85 16.96 7.89
CA ASP A 133 -10.43 15.59 8.12
C ASP A 133 -11.52 14.59 7.73
N ILE A 134 -12.75 14.87 8.15
CA ILE A 134 -13.91 14.03 7.83
C ILE A 134 -14.12 13.98 6.31
N ALA A 135 -14.06 15.12 5.62
CA ALA A 135 -14.18 15.19 4.16
C ALA A 135 -13.11 14.31 3.47
N LYS A 136 -11.84 14.48 3.85
CA LYS A 136 -10.72 13.72 3.29
C LYS A 136 -10.83 12.23 3.54
N GLN A 137 -11.25 11.84 4.74
CA GLN A 137 -11.41 10.44 5.13
C GLN A 137 -12.55 9.77 4.35
N VAL A 138 -13.69 10.45 4.23
CA VAL A 138 -14.85 9.94 3.49
C VAL A 138 -14.52 9.81 2.00
N MET A 139 -13.88 10.81 1.40
CA MET A 139 -13.46 10.75 -0.01
C MET A 139 -12.47 9.63 -0.28
N ALA A 140 -11.41 9.51 0.55
CA ALA A 140 -10.43 8.44 0.42
C ALA A 140 -11.06 7.05 0.58
N SER A 141 -12.01 6.88 1.50
CA SER A 141 -12.72 5.59 1.71
C SER A 141 -13.62 5.18 0.53
N ASN A 142 -14.08 6.15 -0.25
CA ASN A 142 -14.84 5.90 -1.48
C ASN A 142 -13.94 5.83 -2.73
N SER A 143 -12.62 5.86 -2.56
CA SER A 143 -11.66 5.69 -3.66
C SER A 143 -11.74 6.79 -4.72
N ALA A 144 -12.35 7.91 -4.35
CA ALA A 144 -12.44 9.10 -5.19
C ALA A 144 -11.13 9.87 -5.04
N SER A 145 -10.38 10.00 -6.14
CA SER A 145 -9.23 10.89 -6.16
C SER A 145 -9.69 12.35 -6.11
N TYR A 146 -9.02 13.18 -5.32
CA TYR A 146 -9.36 14.60 -5.14
C TYR A 146 -8.13 15.48 -4.99
N THR A 147 -8.30 16.76 -5.30
CA THR A 147 -7.32 17.82 -4.97
C THR A 147 -7.84 18.69 -3.83
N THR A 148 -6.97 19.01 -2.87
CA THR A 148 -7.32 19.95 -1.80
C THR A 148 -7.02 21.38 -2.24
N ILE A 149 -8.00 22.28 -2.11
CA ILE A 149 -7.91 23.71 -2.45
C ILE A 149 -8.01 24.50 -1.14
N SER A 150 -7.21 25.56 -1.02
CA SER A 150 -7.28 26.44 0.16
C SER A 150 -8.60 27.20 0.19
N GLY A 151 -9.39 26.98 1.24
CA GLY A 151 -10.60 27.74 1.56
C GLY A 151 -10.33 28.89 2.52
N ALA A 152 -11.39 29.65 2.85
CA ALA A 152 -11.31 30.70 3.86
C ALA A 152 -11.05 30.11 5.25
N ALA A 153 -10.27 30.81 6.07
CA ALA A 153 -9.97 30.36 7.44
C ALA A 153 -11.27 30.17 8.25
N GLY A 154 -11.38 29.05 8.96
CA GLY A 154 -12.56 28.69 9.75
C GLY A 154 -13.80 28.28 8.94
N SER A 155 -13.72 28.22 7.61
CA SER A 155 -14.84 27.71 6.79
C SER A 155 -14.94 26.19 6.85
N ALA A 156 -16.18 25.67 6.84
CA ALA A 156 -16.41 24.23 6.74
C ALA A 156 -15.93 23.72 5.37
N ALA A 157 -15.30 22.54 5.35
CA ALA A 157 -14.83 21.94 4.11
C ALA A 157 -16.01 21.69 3.15
N ILE A 158 -15.82 22.02 1.87
CA ILE A 158 -16.79 21.77 0.80
C ILE A 158 -16.17 20.75 -0.14
N VAL A 159 -16.86 19.63 -0.34
CA VAL A 159 -16.50 18.62 -1.33
C VAL A 159 -17.29 18.89 -2.60
N LYS A 160 -16.57 19.07 -3.71
CA LYS A 160 -17.17 19.20 -5.04
C LYS A 160 -16.88 17.95 -5.86
N ILE A 161 -17.92 17.35 -6.41
CA ILE A 161 -17.88 16.18 -7.28
C ILE A 161 -18.73 16.51 -8.51
N GLY A 162 -18.08 16.73 -9.66
CA GLY A 162 -18.76 17.31 -10.81
C GLY A 162 -19.35 18.69 -10.46
N ASP A 163 -20.66 18.85 -10.65
CA ASP A 163 -21.38 20.09 -10.31
C ASP A 163 -21.96 20.09 -8.88
N THR A 164 -21.90 18.95 -8.18
CA THR A 164 -22.49 18.80 -6.85
C THR A 164 -21.52 19.25 -5.77
N GLU A 165 -21.95 20.21 -4.95
CA GLU A 165 -21.21 20.70 -3.79
C GLU A 165 -21.85 20.21 -2.49
N ILE A 166 -21.06 19.59 -1.63
CA ILE A 166 -21.51 18.99 -0.37
C ILE A 166 -20.67 19.56 0.76
N ALA A 167 -21.30 20.26 1.69
CA ALA A 167 -20.64 20.76 2.89
C ALA A 167 -20.37 19.61 3.87
N ALA A 168 -19.12 19.49 4.30
CA ALA A 168 -18.73 18.63 5.39
C ALA A 168 -19.13 19.26 6.74
N TYR A 169 -19.17 18.43 7.77
CA TYR A 169 -19.52 18.84 9.13
C TYR A 169 -18.30 18.72 10.05
N SER A 170 -18.30 19.51 11.13
CA SER A 170 -17.34 19.36 12.22
C SER A 170 -17.98 18.53 13.33
N ALA A 171 -17.23 17.55 13.86
CA ALA A 171 -17.65 16.78 15.03
C ALA A 171 -17.33 17.50 16.36
N LYS A 172 -16.64 18.66 16.31
CA LYS A 172 -16.33 19.46 17.50
C LYS A 172 -17.63 20.01 18.10
N GLY A 173 -17.86 19.71 19.39
CA GLY A 173 -19.02 20.23 20.14
C GLY A 173 -20.35 19.50 19.90
N LEU A 174 -20.35 18.42 19.13
CA LEU A 174 -21.53 17.57 18.91
C LEU A 174 -21.54 16.37 19.86
N THR A 175 -22.75 15.90 20.19
CA THR A 175 -22.95 14.64 20.90
C THR A 175 -22.66 13.44 20.00
N ALA A 176 -22.46 12.25 20.59
CA ALA A 176 -22.17 11.04 19.82
C ALA A 176 -23.30 10.67 18.82
N ASP A 177 -24.55 10.89 19.20
CA ASP A 177 -25.72 10.60 18.34
C ASP A 177 -25.82 11.58 17.17
N GLU A 178 -25.55 12.87 17.42
CA GLU A 178 -25.49 13.89 16.36
C GLU A 178 -24.35 13.63 15.37
N ILE A 179 -23.16 13.27 15.87
CA ILE A 179 -22.02 12.91 15.02
C ILE A 179 -22.38 11.71 14.14
N LYS A 180 -23.02 10.69 14.70
CA LYS A 180 -23.44 9.50 13.95
C LYS A 180 -24.48 9.84 12.88
N ALA A 181 -25.48 10.68 13.21
CA ALA A 181 -26.48 11.12 12.25
C ALA A 181 -25.85 11.91 11.09
N LYS A 182 -24.97 12.87 11.40
CA LYS A 182 -24.24 13.68 10.41
C LYS A 182 -23.28 12.86 9.56
N ASP A 183 -22.60 11.87 10.14
CA ASP A 183 -21.72 10.94 9.40
C ASP A 183 -22.51 10.12 8.38
N VAL A 184 -23.67 9.58 8.77
CA VAL A 184 -24.55 8.82 7.87
C VAL A 184 -25.07 9.71 6.74
N GLU A 185 -25.55 10.91 7.07
CA GLU A 185 -26.04 11.90 6.09
C GLU A 185 -24.94 12.25 5.08
N PHE A 186 -23.77 12.67 5.56
CA PHE A 186 -22.66 13.11 4.72
C PHE A 186 -22.10 11.98 3.86
N ARG A 187 -21.90 10.77 4.43
CA ARG A 187 -21.44 9.60 3.65
C ARG A 187 -22.43 9.20 2.56
N SER A 188 -23.73 9.29 2.84
CA SER A 188 -24.78 9.00 1.86
C SER A 188 -24.75 10.02 0.72
N ALA A 189 -24.68 11.32 1.04
CA ALA A 189 -24.60 12.40 0.07
C ALA A 189 -23.37 12.23 -0.85
N ILE A 190 -22.18 12.00 -0.27
CA ILE A 190 -20.95 11.79 -1.03
C ILE A 190 -21.07 10.56 -1.94
N ARG A 191 -21.59 9.43 -1.42
CA ARG A 191 -21.75 8.21 -2.21
C ARG A 191 -22.69 8.44 -3.39
N ASN A 192 -23.81 9.13 -3.19
CA ASN A 192 -24.76 9.41 -4.25
C ASN A 192 -24.14 10.32 -5.32
N ALA A 193 -23.46 11.39 -4.92
CA ALA A 193 -22.77 12.28 -5.86
C ALA A 193 -21.66 11.57 -6.64
N LEU A 194 -20.89 10.69 -5.99
CA LEU A 194 -19.88 9.86 -6.67
C LEU A 194 -20.51 8.91 -7.68
N ASN A 195 -21.62 8.26 -7.32
CA ASN A 195 -22.35 7.36 -8.22
C ASN A 195 -22.88 8.11 -9.45
N GLU A 196 -23.48 9.29 -9.26
CA GLU A 196 -23.94 10.17 -10.34
C GLU A 196 -22.78 10.63 -11.24
N ALA A 197 -21.61 10.87 -10.65
CA ALA A 197 -20.39 11.21 -11.36
C ALA A 197 -19.68 10.01 -12.04
N GLY A 198 -20.24 8.80 -11.93
CA GLY A 198 -19.77 7.59 -12.60
C GLY A 198 -18.78 6.74 -11.81
N TYR A 199 -18.52 7.06 -10.54
CA TYR A 199 -17.67 6.22 -9.68
C TYR A 199 -18.43 4.94 -9.28
N PRO A 200 -17.87 3.75 -9.55
CA PRO A 200 -18.55 2.49 -9.25
C PRO A 200 -18.54 2.18 -7.75
N VAL A 201 -19.70 1.82 -7.19
CA VAL A 201 -19.80 1.29 -5.80
C VAL A 201 -19.04 -0.04 -5.65
N LYS A 202 -19.05 -0.84 -6.72
CA LYS A 202 -18.39 -2.14 -6.85
C LYS A 202 -17.80 -2.28 -8.24
N ALA A 203 -16.65 -2.94 -8.37
CA ALA A 203 -16.13 -3.32 -9.67
C ALA A 203 -17.15 -4.25 -10.37
N ASN A 204 -17.40 -4.00 -11.66
CA ASN A 204 -18.26 -4.86 -12.47
C ASN A 204 -17.49 -6.16 -12.80
N PRO A 205 -17.90 -7.34 -12.31
CA PRO A 205 -17.19 -8.59 -12.54
C PRO A 205 -17.01 -8.96 -14.01
N GLU A 206 -17.88 -8.46 -14.91
CA GLU A 206 -17.80 -8.70 -16.36
C GLU A 206 -16.76 -7.83 -17.06
N GLU A 207 -16.38 -6.69 -16.47
CA GLU A 207 -15.34 -5.81 -17.00
C GLU A 207 -13.95 -6.14 -16.46
N ILE A 208 -13.87 -6.97 -15.41
CA ILE A 208 -12.59 -7.42 -14.84
C ILE A 208 -11.88 -8.34 -15.82
N SER A 209 -10.70 -7.92 -16.25
CA SER A 209 -9.79 -8.76 -17.02
C SER A 209 -9.00 -9.67 -16.07
N TYR A 210 -9.62 -10.77 -15.65
CA TYR A 210 -9.06 -11.67 -14.62
C TYR A 210 -7.66 -12.20 -14.93
N LEU A 211 -7.39 -12.56 -16.20
CA LEU A 211 -6.09 -13.12 -16.58
C LEU A 211 -4.96 -12.08 -16.44
N PRO A 212 -5.03 -10.87 -17.03
CA PRO A 212 -4.05 -9.82 -16.77
C PRO A 212 -3.88 -9.49 -15.28
N VAL A 213 -4.99 -9.39 -14.53
CA VAL A 213 -4.91 -9.16 -13.08
C VAL A 213 -4.13 -10.29 -12.40
N LEU A 214 -4.47 -11.55 -12.67
CA LEU A 214 -3.76 -12.71 -12.11
C LEU A 214 -2.27 -12.68 -12.43
N LEU A 215 -1.87 -12.36 -13.68
CA LEU A 215 -0.47 -12.29 -14.07
C LEU A 215 0.29 -11.17 -13.32
N LEU A 216 -0.35 -10.02 -13.10
CA LEU A 216 0.22 -8.93 -12.30
C LEU A 216 0.38 -9.34 -10.83
N LEU A 217 -0.59 -10.07 -10.27
CA LEU A 217 -0.49 -10.61 -8.91
C LEU A 217 0.61 -11.67 -8.80
N VAL A 218 0.74 -12.57 -9.79
CA VAL A 218 1.84 -13.54 -9.86
C VAL A 218 3.18 -12.81 -9.91
N TYR A 219 3.29 -11.74 -10.70
CA TYR A 219 4.49 -10.91 -10.75
C TYR A 219 4.83 -10.33 -9.37
N LEU A 220 3.84 -9.81 -8.64
CA LEU A 220 4.05 -9.34 -7.26
C LEU A 220 4.56 -10.46 -6.35
N VAL A 221 4.00 -11.68 -6.45
CA VAL A 221 4.49 -12.84 -5.70
C VAL A 221 5.90 -13.24 -6.12
N ILE A 222 6.26 -13.12 -7.40
CA ILE A 222 7.62 -13.35 -7.88
C ILE A 222 8.60 -12.37 -7.22
N LEU A 223 8.29 -11.07 -7.17
CA LEU A 223 9.12 -10.08 -6.46
C LEU A 223 9.29 -10.47 -4.99
N VAL A 224 8.20 -10.93 -4.36
CA VAL A 224 8.24 -11.45 -3.00
C VAL A 224 9.19 -12.64 -2.88
N THR A 225 9.13 -13.62 -3.78
CA THR A 225 10.00 -14.79 -3.75
C THR A 225 11.48 -14.44 -3.97
N MET A 226 11.78 -13.42 -4.78
CA MET A 226 13.15 -12.92 -4.96
C MET A 226 13.73 -12.34 -3.68
N VAL A 227 12.96 -11.53 -2.97
CA VAL A 227 13.46 -10.84 -1.77
C VAL A 227 13.42 -11.76 -0.55
N TYR A 228 12.40 -12.61 -0.45
CA TYR A 228 12.14 -13.45 0.71
C TYR A 228 12.83 -14.82 0.63
N GLY A 229 12.96 -15.43 -0.55
CA GLY A 229 13.62 -16.74 -0.72
C GLY A 229 15.04 -16.78 -0.14
N PRO A 230 15.94 -15.84 -0.47
CA PRO A 230 17.31 -15.82 0.03
C PRO A 230 17.45 -15.25 1.46
N ILE A 231 16.41 -14.63 2.02
CA ILE A 231 16.53 -13.82 3.25
C ILE A 231 16.95 -14.66 4.46
N ALA A 232 16.42 -15.89 4.54
CA ALA A 232 16.72 -16.79 5.65
C ALA A 232 18.20 -17.18 5.67
N ALA A 233 18.75 -17.60 4.51
CA ALA A 233 20.16 -17.94 4.36
C ALA A 233 21.06 -16.73 4.63
N MET A 234 20.75 -15.58 4.01
CA MET A 234 21.48 -14.32 4.21
C MET A 234 21.59 -13.96 5.69
N LEU A 235 20.49 -14.01 6.45
CA LEU A 235 20.52 -13.69 7.87
C LEU A 235 21.31 -14.74 8.68
N VAL A 236 21.25 -16.03 8.32
CA VAL A 236 22.01 -17.12 8.98
C VAL A 236 23.49 -16.92 8.87
N GLU A 237 23.95 -16.51 7.70
CA GLU A 237 25.36 -16.36 7.40
C GLU A 237 25.93 -15.04 7.91
N MET A 238 25.08 -14.03 8.13
CA MET A 238 25.49 -12.73 8.69
C MET A 238 25.83 -12.76 10.19
N PHE A 239 25.38 -13.77 10.94
CA PHE A 239 25.53 -13.81 12.40
C PHE A 239 26.24 -15.09 12.89
N PRO A 240 27.17 -14.97 13.87
CA PRO A 240 27.81 -16.13 14.52
C PRO A 240 26.78 -17.06 15.15
N THR A 241 27.01 -18.37 15.14
CA THR A 241 25.99 -19.36 15.53
C THR A 241 25.50 -19.14 16.97
N ARG A 242 26.39 -18.79 17.89
CA ARG A 242 26.10 -18.57 19.32
C ARG A 242 25.06 -17.47 19.63
N ILE A 243 24.91 -16.46 18.77
CA ILE A 243 23.97 -15.33 18.96
C ILE A 243 22.96 -15.21 17.82
N ARG A 244 22.96 -16.17 16.89
CA ARG A 244 22.24 -16.09 15.63
C ARG A 244 20.76 -15.85 15.81
N TYR A 245 20.09 -16.67 16.62
CA TYR A 245 18.65 -16.57 16.84
C TYR A 245 18.23 -15.19 17.36
N THR A 246 18.89 -14.71 18.42
CA THR A 246 18.64 -13.39 19.01
C THR A 246 18.91 -12.25 18.02
N SER A 247 20.03 -12.34 17.28
CA SER A 247 20.46 -11.29 16.35
C SER A 247 19.60 -11.19 15.09
N MET A 248 19.00 -12.31 14.66
CA MET A 248 18.04 -12.35 13.54
C MET A 248 16.63 -11.95 13.94
N SER A 249 16.17 -12.43 15.09
CA SER A 249 14.79 -12.27 15.52
C SER A 249 14.42 -10.80 15.66
N LEU A 250 15.32 -9.98 16.23
CA LEU A 250 15.10 -8.54 16.39
C LEU A 250 14.84 -7.80 15.07
N PRO A 251 15.73 -7.83 14.05
CA PRO A 251 15.47 -7.19 12.78
C PRO A 251 14.27 -7.81 12.07
N TYR A 252 14.06 -9.13 12.17
CA TYR A 252 12.92 -9.81 11.56
C TYR A 252 11.57 -9.32 12.08
N HIS A 253 11.39 -9.25 13.41
CA HIS A 253 10.13 -8.80 14.00
C HIS A 253 9.91 -7.30 13.86
N ILE A 254 10.95 -6.46 13.99
CA ILE A 254 10.81 -5.03 13.76
C ILE A 254 10.51 -4.74 12.29
N GLY A 255 11.20 -5.42 11.38
CA GLY A 255 10.99 -5.33 9.94
C GLY A 255 9.55 -5.67 9.57
N ASN A 256 9.12 -6.90 9.84
CA ASN A 256 7.79 -7.36 9.45
C ASN A 256 6.68 -6.71 10.26
N GLY A 257 6.87 -6.45 11.55
CA GLY A 257 5.86 -5.83 12.40
C GLY A 257 5.64 -4.35 12.08
N TRP A 258 6.71 -3.54 12.08
CA TRP A 258 6.59 -2.09 11.95
C TRP A 258 6.51 -1.63 10.50
N PHE A 259 7.41 -2.13 9.64
CA PHE A 259 7.43 -1.71 8.24
C PHE A 259 6.41 -2.47 7.39
N GLY A 260 6.24 -3.76 7.66
CA GLY A 260 5.23 -4.58 7.00
C GLY A 260 3.83 -4.36 7.54
N GLY A 261 3.62 -4.63 8.83
CA GLY A 261 2.30 -4.67 9.45
C GLY A 261 1.53 -3.34 9.43
N LEU A 262 2.22 -2.21 9.54
CA LEU A 262 1.59 -0.89 9.48
C LEU A 262 1.36 -0.38 8.05
N LEU A 263 1.83 -1.10 7.03
CA LEU A 263 1.83 -0.64 5.64
C LEU A 263 0.43 -0.26 5.14
N PRO A 264 -0.64 -1.08 5.31
CA PRO A 264 -1.97 -0.67 4.83
C PRO A 264 -2.49 0.59 5.53
N THR A 265 -2.25 0.72 6.83
CA THR A 265 -2.69 1.88 7.62
C THR A 265 -1.94 3.15 7.23
N VAL A 266 -0.61 3.08 7.07
CA VAL A 266 0.20 4.22 6.60
C VAL A 266 -0.22 4.59 5.18
N SER A 267 -0.41 3.59 4.31
CA SER A 267 -0.82 3.82 2.92
C SER A 267 -2.18 4.51 2.84
N PHE A 268 -3.16 4.10 3.64
CA PHE A 268 -4.46 4.77 3.70
C PHE A 268 -4.32 6.22 4.19
N ALA A 269 -3.55 6.47 5.25
CA ALA A 269 -3.32 7.81 5.77
C ALA A 269 -2.66 8.73 4.72
N LEU A 270 -1.71 8.21 3.94
CA LEU A 270 -1.07 8.91 2.84
C LEU A 270 -2.06 9.23 1.71
N VAL A 271 -2.91 8.28 1.32
CA VAL A 271 -4.00 8.51 0.35
C VAL A 271 -4.98 9.57 0.85
N ALA A 272 -5.39 9.51 2.12
CA ALA A 272 -6.28 10.50 2.71
C ALA A 272 -5.63 11.87 2.90
N GLN A 273 -4.31 11.96 3.01
CA GLN A 273 -3.63 13.25 3.07
C GLN A 273 -3.53 13.90 1.69
N ASN A 274 -3.10 13.12 0.69
CA ASN A 274 -2.76 13.59 -0.65
C ASN A 274 -3.95 13.64 -1.61
N GLY A 275 -4.93 12.75 -1.43
CA GLY A 275 -6.11 12.64 -2.29
C GLY A 275 -5.91 11.80 -3.54
N ASN A 276 -4.79 11.09 -3.70
CA ASN A 276 -4.55 10.20 -4.83
C ASN A 276 -4.47 8.73 -4.36
N ILE A 277 -5.25 7.84 -4.98
CA ILE A 277 -5.32 6.41 -4.59
C ILE A 277 -3.98 5.67 -4.67
N TYR A 278 -3.04 6.14 -5.49
CA TYR A 278 -1.72 5.55 -5.67
C TYR A 278 -0.69 6.09 -4.68
N TYR A 279 -0.98 7.19 -3.97
CA TYR A 279 0.01 7.85 -3.12
C TYR A 279 0.48 6.98 -1.94
N GLY A 280 -0.35 6.02 -1.51
CA GLY A 280 0.03 5.02 -0.52
C GLY A 280 1.26 4.19 -0.91
N LEU A 281 1.52 3.98 -2.20
CA LEU A 281 2.67 3.23 -2.71
C LEU A 281 4.02 3.89 -2.41
N TRP A 282 4.04 5.19 -2.15
CA TRP A 282 5.30 5.88 -1.78
C TRP A 282 5.90 5.34 -0.49
N TYR A 283 5.08 4.83 0.43
CA TYR A 283 5.59 4.19 1.64
C TYR A 283 6.46 2.95 1.34
N PRO A 284 5.95 1.88 0.68
CA PRO A 284 6.80 0.75 0.34
C PRO A 284 7.94 1.12 -0.61
N ILE A 285 7.74 2.06 -1.55
CA ILE A 285 8.79 2.52 -2.47
C ILE A 285 9.96 3.12 -1.70
N ILE A 286 9.71 4.06 -0.78
CA ILE A 286 10.76 4.75 -0.03
C ILE A 286 11.51 3.76 0.86
N ILE A 287 10.79 2.90 1.59
CA ILE A 287 11.45 1.90 2.46
C ILE A 287 12.26 0.90 1.64
N ALA A 288 11.73 0.39 0.53
CA ALA A 288 12.46 -0.51 -0.36
C ALA A 288 13.69 0.17 -0.99
N ALA A 289 13.59 1.44 -1.38
CA ALA A 289 14.71 2.20 -1.93
C ALA A 289 15.81 2.46 -0.88
N ILE A 290 15.44 2.81 0.36
CA ILE A 290 16.39 2.91 1.47
C ILE A 290 17.09 1.58 1.68
N THR A 291 16.35 0.47 1.68
CA THR A 291 16.93 -0.87 1.80
C THR A 291 17.82 -1.25 0.63
N LEU A 292 17.44 -0.91 -0.59
CA LEU A 292 18.25 -1.12 -1.78
C LEU A 292 19.59 -0.38 -1.66
N VAL A 293 19.57 0.91 -1.28
CA VAL A 293 20.78 1.73 -1.14
C VAL A 293 21.67 1.19 -0.02
N ILE A 294 21.12 0.98 1.18
CA ILE A 294 21.89 0.50 2.34
C ILE A 294 22.41 -0.93 2.08
N GLY A 295 21.57 -1.80 1.54
CA GLY A 295 21.92 -3.17 1.18
C GLY A 295 23.03 -3.22 0.13
N THR A 296 22.91 -2.41 -0.93
CA THR A 296 23.92 -2.36 -2.00
C THR A 296 25.26 -1.84 -1.49
N LEU A 297 25.28 -0.79 -0.67
CA LEU A 297 26.53 -0.16 -0.23
C LEU A 297 27.21 -0.89 0.94
N PHE A 298 26.45 -1.43 1.89
CA PHE A 298 27.00 -1.85 3.18
C PHE A 298 26.84 -3.34 3.50
N ILE A 299 25.85 -4.04 2.93
CA ILE A 299 25.73 -5.50 3.11
C ILE A 299 26.79 -6.19 2.25
N ARG A 300 27.55 -7.11 2.85
CA ARG A 300 28.48 -7.98 2.13
C ARG A 300 27.76 -9.22 1.62
N GLU A 301 28.21 -9.74 0.50
CA GLU A 301 27.73 -11.03 0.01
C GLU A 301 28.13 -12.14 0.99
N THR A 302 27.21 -13.09 1.23
CA THR A 302 27.38 -14.16 2.20
C THR A 302 27.52 -15.54 1.55
N ARG A 303 27.40 -15.65 0.22
CA ARG A 303 27.42 -16.91 -0.55
C ARG A 303 28.43 -17.94 -0.05
N ASP A 304 29.66 -17.48 0.15
CA ASP A 304 30.84 -18.31 0.37
C ASP A 304 31.42 -18.12 1.79
N VAL A 305 30.61 -17.61 2.74
CA VAL A 305 31.05 -17.38 4.12
C VAL A 305 31.05 -18.69 4.90
N ASP A 306 32.20 -19.06 5.48
CA ASP A 306 32.29 -20.14 6.46
C ASP A 306 31.70 -19.69 7.80
N ILE A 307 30.53 -20.24 8.12
CA ILE A 307 29.76 -19.90 9.33
C ILE A 307 30.37 -20.44 10.63
N TYR A 308 31.36 -21.33 10.55
CA TYR A 308 32.06 -21.89 11.71
C TYR A 308 33.42 -21.21 11.97
N ALA A 309 33.89 -20.34 11.07
CA ALA A 309 35.22 -19.76 11.16
C ALA A 309 35.47 -18.90 12.43
N ASN A 310 34.42 -18.49 13.15
CA ASN A 310 34.50 -17.61 14.32
C ASN A 310 33.72 -18.13 15.55
N ASP A 311 33.40 -19.42 15.56
CA ASP A 311 32.83 -20.12 16.72
C ASP A 311 33.92 -20.81 17.54
#